data_AF-A0A5C4XQE4-F1
#
_entry.id   AF-A0A5C4XQE4-F1
#
_cell.length_a   1.000
_cell.length_b   1.000
_cell.length_c   1.000
_cell.angle_alpha   90.00
_cell.angle_beta   90.00
_cell.angle_gamma   90.00
#
_symmetry.space_group_name_H-M   'P 1'
#
loop_
_entity.id
_entity.type
_entity.pdbx_description
1 polymer ?
#
loop_
_entity_poly.entity_id
_entity_poly.type
_entity_poly.pdbx_seq_one_letter_code
_entity_poly.pdbx_strand_id
1 'polypeptide(L)'
;MSDEDFAIVRGSGNIYADLGDPDADTKMIKARLAAEIIATLDRRKLTVREGEKLIGVTAADLSRIRNANLGRFTIDRLVRVLNALDRRVTIKISKTSATDNSAAA
;
A
#
# COMPACT_ATOMS: atom_id res chain seq x y z
N MET A 1 -21.95 -30.61 0.23
CA MET A 1 -21.65 -29.18 0.41
C MET A 1 -22.94 -28.46 0.09
N SER A 2 -23.54 -27.81 1.07
CA SER A 2 -24.74 -27.01 0.85
C SER A 2 -24.38 -25.79 0.01
N ASP A 3 -25.15 -25.55 -1.05
CA ASP A 3 -25.11 -24.33 -1.85
C ASP A 3 -25.68 -23.20 -0.98
N GLU A 4 -24.85 -22.61 -0.13
CA GLU A 4 -25.19 -21.36 0.55
C GLU A 4 -24.98 -20.20 -0.44
N ASP A 5 -26.08 -19.53 -0.80
CA ASP A 5 -26.06 -18.31 -1.59
C ASP A 5 -25.41 -17.17 -0.79
N PHE A 6 -24.13 -16.90 -1.05
CA PHE A 6 -23.44 -15.75 -0.46
C PHE A 6 -23.53 -14.54 -1.38
N ALA A 7 -23.91 -13.39 -0.81
CA ALA A 7 -23.91 -12.12 -1.53
C ALA A 7 -22.47 -11.68 -1.87
N ILE A 8 -22.20 -11.44 -3.15
CA ILE A 8 -20.92 -10.87 -3.62
C ILE A 8 -21.05 -9.35 -3.60
N VAL A 9 -20.18 -8.68 -2.83
CA VAL A 9 -20.14 -7.21 -2.75
C VAL A 9 -18.88 -6.70 -3.45
N ARG A 10 -19.03 -5.64 -4.24
CA ARG A 10 -17.89 -4.96 -4.88
C ARG A 10 -17.16 -4.11 -3.83
N GLY A 11 -15.88 -4.38 -3.61
CA GLY A 11 -15.05 -3.58 -2.70
C GLY A 11 -14.84 -2.14 -3.21
N SER A 12 -14.68 -1.20 -2.28
CA SER A 12 -14.45 0.23 -2.57
C SER A 12 -13.10 0.51 -3.25
N GLY A 13 -12.22 -0.50 -3.31
CA GLY A 13 -10.83 -0.34 -3.70
C GLY A 13 -9.94 0.14 -2.56
N ASN A 14 -10.47 0.30 -1.34
CA ASN A 14 -9.73 0.39 -0.09
C ASN A 14 -10.20 -0.71 0.88
N ILE A 15 -9.48 -1.83 0.90
CA ILE A 15 -9.82 -2.98 1.75
C ILE A 15 -9.89 -2.61 3.25
N TYR A 16 -9.10 -1.64 3.70
CA TYR A 16 -9.15 -1.22 5.10
C TYR A 16 -10.46 -0.49 5.40
N ALA A 17 -10.99 0.29 4.45
CA ALA A 17 -12.29 0.95 4.60
C ALA A 17 -13.42 -0.08 4.55
N ASP A 18 -13.32 -1.06 3.65
CA ASP A 18 -14.29 -2.17 3.53
C ASP A 18 -14.38 -2.99 4.84
N LEU A 19 -13.30 -3.03 5.62
CA LEU A 19 -13.22 -3.69 6.92
C LEU A 19 -13.50 -2.76 8.12
N GLY A 20 -13.88 -1.50 7.88
CA GLY A 20 -14.21 -0.54 8.94
C GLY A 20 -13.02 -0.04 9.76
N ASP A 21 -11.81 -0.10 9.20
CA ASP A 21 -10.60 0.36 9.88
C ASP A 21 -10.58 1.90 10.00
N PRO A 22 -10.44 2.47 11.21
CA PRO A 22 -10.45 3.92 11.39
C PRO A 22 -9.28 4.63 10.71
N ASP A 23 -8.18 3.91 10.46
CA ASP A 23 -6.98 4.43 9.79
C ASP A 23 -6.94 4.02 8.31
N ALA A 24 -8.09 3.70 7.70
CA ALA A 24 -8.17 3.08 6.39
C ALA A 24 -7.34 3.79 5.30
N ASP A 25 -7.48 5.10 5.18
CA ASP A 25 -6.75 5.88 4.16
C ASP A 25 -5.23 5.86 4.42
N THR A 26 -4.82 6.02 5.67
CA THR A 26 -3.40 5.99 6.06
C THR A 26 -2.79 4.61 5.77
N LYS A 27 -3.47 3.53 6.15
CA LYS A 27 -3.03 2.15 5.89
C LYS A 27 -2.98 1.86 4.39
N MET A 28 -3.99 2.32 3.63
CA MET A 28 -4.02 2.15 2.19
C MET A 28 -2.89 2.91 1.49
N ILE A 29 -2.60 4.15 1.89
CA ILE A 29 -1.47 4.92 1.36
C ILE A 29 -0.16 4.17 1.64
N LYS A 30 0.07 3.72 2.88
CA LYS A 30 1.28 2.95 3.22
C LYS A 30 1.38 1.68 2.37
N ALA A 31 0.30 0.93 2.23
CA ALA A 31 0.27 -0.30 1.44
C ALA A 31 0.60 -0.05 -0.04
N ARG A 32 0.00 0.98 -0.66
CA ARG A 32 0.29 1.37 -2.06
C ARG A 32 1.74 1.80 -2.26
N LEU A 33 2.27 2.61 -1.35
CA LEU A 33 3.68 3.04 -1.41
C LEU A 33 4.61 1.84 -1.27
N ALA A 34 4.36 0.95 -0.30
CA ALA A 34 5.14 -0.28 -0.12
C ALA A 34 5.08 -1.19 -1.35
N ALA A 35 3.90 -1.36 -1.95
CA ALA A 35 3.73 -2.14 -3.17
C ALA A 35 4.59 -1.59 -4.32
N GLU A 36 4.62 -0.27 -4.53
CA GLU A 36 5.47 0.34 -5.57
C GLU A 36 6.97 0.19 -5.28
N ILE A 37 7.36 0.23 -3.99
CA ILE A 37 8.74 -0.06 -3.58
C ILE A 37 9.10 -1.49 -3.96
N ILE A 38 8.29 -2.47 -3.56
CA ILE A 38 8.52 -3.89 -3.85
C ILE A 38 8.60 -4.11 -5.36
N ALA A 39 7.62 -3.59 -6.11
CA ALA A 39 7.59 -3.71 -7.56
C ALA A 39 8.79 -3.05 -8.25
N THR A 40 9.32 -1.95 -7.70
CA THR A 40 10.53 -1.30 -8.22
C THR A 40 11.78 -2.12 -7.92
N LEU A 41 11.91 -2.65 -6.71
CA LEU A 41 13.03 -3.53 -6.34
C LEU A 41 13.06 -4.79 -7.23
N ASP A 42 11.91 -5.41 -7.44
CA ASP A 42 11.80 -6.64 -8.24
C ASP A 42 12.12 -6.38 -9.72
N ARG A 43 11.59 -5.29 -10.31
CA ARG A 43 11.91 -4.90 -11.70
C ARG A 43 13.38 -4.61 -11.91
N ARG A 44 14.03 -3.94 -10.95
CA ARG A 44 15.46 -3.62 -11.01
C ARG A 44 16.36 -4.79 -10.56
N LYS A 45 15.78 -5.92 -10.11
CA LYS A 45 16.47 -7.07 -9.52
C LYS A 45 17.43 -6.69 -8.38
N LEU A 46 17.07 -5.64 -7.63
CA LEU A 46 17.90 -5.15 -6.55
C LEU A 46 17.81 -6.09 -5.34
N THR A 47 18.96 -6.56 -4.90
CA THR A 47 19.08 -7.23 -3.61
C THR A 47 18.86 -6.23 -2.47
N VAL A 48 18.52 -6.75 -1.30
CA VAL A 48 18.36 -5.93 -0.08
C VAL A 48 19.63 -5.12 0.23
N ARG A 49 20.83 -5.68 -0.02
CA ARG A 49 22.11 -5.01 0.20
C ARG A 49 22.42 -3.91 -0.81
N GLU A 50 21.99 -4.07 -2.05
CA GLU A 50 22.10 -3.00 -3.06
C GLU A 50 21.11 -1.87 -2.76
N GLY A 51 19.89 -2.23 -2.33
CA GLY A 51 18.90 -1.28 -1.86
C GLY A 51 19.40 -0.46 -0.67
N GLU A 52 20.08 -1.08 0.29
CA GLU A 52 20.65 -0.38 1.45
C GLU A 52 21.65 0.73 1.05
N LYS A 53 22.47 0.49 0.02
CA LYS A 53 23.44 1.47 -0.48
C LYS A 53 22.78 2.62 -1.26
N LEU A 54 21.64 2.36 -1.90
CA LEU A 54 20.95 3.32 -2.76
C LEU A 54 19.93 4.19 -2.02
N ILE A 55 19.26 3.61 -1.02
CA ILE A 55 17.97 4.11 -0.55
C ILE A 55 18.08 4.84 0.81
N GLY A 56 19.24 4.77 1.48
CA GLY A 56 19.43 5.38 2.80
C GLY A 56 18.55 4.75 3.89
N VAL A 57 18.06 3.53 3.65
CA VAL A 57 17.34 2.69 4.60
C VAL A 57 18.10 1.40 4.82
N THR A 58 17.95 0.82 6.01
CA THR A 58 18.69 -0.40 6.35
C THR A 58 18.16 -1.61 5.57
N ALA A 59 19.00 -2.62 5.38
CA ALA A 59 18.57 -3.92 4.87
C ALA A 59 17.35 -4.49 5.62
N ALA A 60 17.32 -4.31 6.94
CA ALA A 60 16.22 -4.75 7.78
C ALA A 60 14.92 -3.96 7.53
N ASP A 61 15.00 -2.69 7.15
CA ASP A 61 13.83 -1.91 6.77
C ASP A 61 13.24 -2.42 5.46
N LEU A 62 14.08 -2.65 4.45
CA LEU A 62 13.65 -3.19 3.15
C LEU A 62 12.99 -4.55 3.29
N SER A 63 13.55 -5.43 4.14
CA SER A 63 12.93 -6.73 4.47
C SER A 63 11.51 -6.56 5.05
N ARG A 64 11.32 -5.63 5.99
CA ARG A 64 9.98 -5.39 6.56
C ARG A 64 9.01 -4.79 5.55
N ILE A 65 9.47 -3.92 4.66
CA ILE A 65 8.65 -3.39 3.56
C ILE A 65 8.21 -4.55 2.64
N ARG A 66 9.12 -5.43 2.23
CA ARG A 66 8.80 -6.62 1.40
C ARG A 66 7.76 -7.53 2.05
N ASN A 67 7.80 -7.64 3.38
CA ASN A 67 6.85 -8.45 4.14
C ASN A 67 5.58 -7.68 4.56
N ALA A 68 5.32 -6.49 3.98
CA ALA A 68 4.20 -5.62 4.32
C ALA A 68 4.05 -5.30 5.83
N ASN A 69 5.15 -5.36 6.59
CA ASN A 69 5.18 -4.97 7.99
C ASN A 69 5.44 -3.45 8.10
N LEU A 70 4.36 -2.69 7.90
CA LEU A 70 4.40 -1.22 7.71
C LEU A 70 4.09 -0.42 8.97
N GLY A 71 3.76 -1.06 10.10
CA GLY A 71 3.24 -0.38 11.30
C GLY A 71 4.13 0.77 11.79
N ARG A 72 5.44 0.54 11.81
CA ARG A 72 6.46 1.52 12.25
C ARG A 72 6.93 2.50 11.17
N PHE A 73 6.47 2.35 9.94
CA PHE A 73 6.86 3.23 8.83
C PHE A 73 5.90 4.41 8.74
N THR A 74 6.44 5.62 8.69
CA THR A 74 5.67 6.81 8.31
C THR A 74 5.53 6.87 6.79
N ILE A 75 4.51 7.59 6.32
CA ILE A 75 4.32 7.86 4.88
C ILE A 75 5.57 8.56 4.32
N ASP A 76 6.06 9.58 5.01
CA ASP A 76 7.29 10.30 4.65
C ASP A 76 8.49 9.36 4.42
N ARG A 77 8.69 8.38 5.31
CA ARG A 77 9.80 7.43 5.17
C ARG A 77 9.66 6.56 3.92
N LEU A 78 8.44 6.12 3.58
CA LEU A 78 8.18 5.35 2.36
C LEU A 78 8.34 6.22 1.10
N VAL A 79 7.93 7.49 1.16
CA VAL A 79 8.14 8.45 0.06
C VAL A 79 9.62 8.69 -0.18
N ARG A 80 10.44 8.85 0.88
CA ARG A 80 11.90 8.98 0.75
C ARG A 80 12.54 7.77 0.08
N VAL A 81 12.08 6.57 0.42
CA VAL A 81 12.53 5.32 -0.23
C VAL A 81 12.21 5.34 -1.72
N LEU A 82 10.99 5.72 -2.10
CA LEU A 82 10.60 5.84 -3.51
C LEU A 82 11.41 6.90 -4.26
N ASN A 83 11.65 8.06 -3.65
CA ASN A 83 12.46 9.11 -4.25
C ASN A 83 13.90 8.64 -4.52
N ALA A 84 14.50 7.88 -3.59
CA ALA A 84 15.82 7.28 -3.78
C ALA A 84 15.84 6.14 -4.83
N LEU A 85 14.68 5.62 -5.19
CA LEU A 85 14.46 4.70 -6.31
C LEU A 85 14.05 5.43 -7.61
N ASP A 86 14.30 6.74 -7.69
CA ASP A 86 13.94 7.62 -8.81
C ASP A 86 12.44 7.63 -9.13
N ARG A 87 11.59 7.41 -8.11
CA ARG A 87 10.13 7.45 -8.24
C ARG A 87 9.59 8.75 -7.65
N ARG A 88 8.85 9.49 -8.46
CA ARG A 88 8.07 10.64 -8.00
C ARG A 88 6.72 10.17 -7.45
N VAL A 89 6.38 10.63 -6.25
CA VAL A 89 5.06 10.40 -5.66
C VAL A 89 4.16 11.60 -5.94
N THR A 90 2.90 11.35 -6.31
CA THR A 90 1.86 12.38 -6.47
C THR A 90 0.61 11.95 -5.70
N ILE A 91 0.00 12.88 -4.99
CA ILE A 91 -1.19 12.63 -4.17
C ILE A 91 -2.37 13.36 -4.81
N LYS A 92 -3.47 12.62 -4.98
CA LYS A 92 -4.77 13.18 -5.37
C LYS A 92 -5.73 13.05 -4.18
N ILE A 93 -6.37 14.16 -3.82
CA ILE A 93 -7.40 14.21 -2.78
C ILE A 93 -8.75 14.40 -3.49
N SER A 94 -9.76 13.67 -3.05
CA SER A 94 -11.13 13.74 -3.56
C SER A 94 -12.13 13.83 -2.41
N LYS A 95 -13.31 14.38 -2.70
CA LYS A 95 -14.42 14.35 -1.75
C LYS A 95 -14.84 12.90 -1.50
N THR A 96 -15.09 12.52 -0.26
CA THR A 96 -15.77 11.28 0.07
C THR A 96 -17.20 11.37 -0.45
N SER A 97 -17.50 10.70 -1.55
CA SER A 97 -18.88 10.52 -2.00
C SER A 97 -19.53 9.45 -1.13
N ALA A 98 -20.61 9.80 -0.44
CA ALA A 98 -21.46 8.85 0.28
C ALA A 98 -22.26 7.92 -0.67
N THR A 99 -21.71 7.61 -1.83
CA THR A 99 -22.42 6.95 -2.94
C THR A 99 -21.48 5.94 -3.60
N ASP A 100 -21.09 4.93 -2.83
CA ASP A 100 -20.62 3.65 -3.38
C ASP A 100 -21.47 2.47 -2.85
N ASN A 101 -22.67 2.77 -2.33
CA ASN A 101 -23.59 1.77 -1.75
C ASN A 101 -24.99 1.77 -2.38
N SER A 102 -25.18 2.34 -3.58
CA SER A 102 -26.48 2.36 -4.28
C SER A 102 -26.47 1.64 -5.62
N ALA A 103 -25.78 0.50 -5.71
CA ALA A 103 -25.95 -0.47 -6.80
C ALA A 103 -26.37 -1.83 -6.24
N ALA A 104 -27.36 -1.81 -5.36
CA ALA A 104 -28.13 -2.96 -4.90
C ALA A 104 -29.54 -2.47 -4.51
N ALA A 105 -30.29 -2.05 -5.53
CA ALA A 105 -31.74 -1.86 -5.46
C ALA A 105 -32.32 -2.39 -6.78
#